data_AF-A0A2B0VXM9-F1
#
_entry.id   AF-A0A2B0VXM9-F1
#
_cell.length_a   1.000
_cell.length_b   1.000
_cell.length_c   1.000
_cell.angle_alpha   90.00
_cell.angle_beta   90.00
_cell.angle_gamma   90.00
#
_symmetry.space_group_name_H-M   'P 1'
#
loop_
_entity.id
_entity.type
_entity.pdbx_description
1 polymer ?
#
loop_
_entity_poly.entity_id
_entity_poly.type
_entity_poly.pdbx_seq_one_letter_code
_entity_poly.pdbx_strand_id
1 'polypeptide(L)'
;MIIQLGKVQIIDGETYKNEIEKRENATVSLSVPRGKIFDREGNPVVDNKSLRTITYTKMKGVKSEEILKTARQLADIIEMPQEDINKLTETDKKDFW
;
A
#
# COMPACT_ATOMS: atom_id res chain seq x y z
N MET A 1 43.24 26.64 2.27
CA MET A 1 42.04 26.19 1.54
C MET A 1 41.00 25.75 2.56
N ILE A 2 40.02 26.61 2.87
CA ILE A 2 38.95 26.36 3.87
C ILE A 2 37.60 26.13 3.17
N ILE A 3 37.47 26.62 1.92
CA ILE A 3 36.22 26.62 1.15
C ILE A 3 35.79 25.22 0.72
N GLN A 4 36.73 24.32 0.37
CA GLN A 4 36.41 22.93 0.02
C GLN A 4 35.86 22.12 1.21
N LEU A 5 36.34 22.40 2.42
CA LEU A 5 35.91 21.69 3.63
C LEU A 5 34.51 22.13 4.09
N GLY A 6 34.21 23.43 4.00
CA GLY A 6 32.87 23.97 4.30
C GLY A 6 31.80 23.48 3.33
N LYS A 7 32.16 23.28 2.05
CA LYS A 7 31.23 22.73 1.04
C LYS A 7 30.84 21.29 1.37
N VAL A 8 31.79 20.42 1.72
CA VAL A 8 31.56 19.01 2.08
C VAL A 8 30.73 18.88 3.36
N GLN A 9 31.03 19.67 4.40
CA GLN A 9 30.30 19.56 5.67
C GLN A 9 28.83 20.01 5.59
N ILE A 10 28.50 21.00 4.75
CA ILE A 10 27.12 21.51 4.61
C ILE A 10 26.33 20.71 3.57
N ILE A 11 26.90 20.44 2.38
CA ILE A 11 26.16 19.79 1.27
C ILE A 11 25.98 18.29 1.52
N ASP A 12 27.00 17.61 2.06
CA ASP A 12 26.88 16.18 2.33
C ASP A 12 26.17 15.94 3.66
N GLY A 13 26.28 16.86 4.63
CA GLY A 13 25.61 16.75 5.92
C GLY A 13 24.08 16.64 5.81
N GLU A 14 23.45 17.49 4.99
CA GLU A 14 22.00 17.40 4.72
C GLU A 14 21.64 16.14 3.93
N THR A 15 22.50 15.70 3.01
CA THR A 15 22.27 14.49 2.20
C THR A 15 22.33 13.23 3.06
N TYR A 16 23.36 13.09 3.90
CA TYR A 16 23.49 11.99 4.86
C TYR A 16 22.39 12.02 5.92
N LYS A 17 21.98 13.20 6.40
CA LYS A 17 20.86 13.32 7.34
C LYS A 17 19.55 12.86 6.70
N ASN A 18 19.27 13.27 5.47
CA ASN A 18 18.10 12.81 4.72
C ASN A 18 18.14 11.31 4.41
N GLU A 19 19.31 10.73 4.12
CA GLU A 19 19.45 9.28 3.94
C GLU A 19 19.28 8.50 5.25
N ILE A 20 19.72 9.05 6.38
CA ILE A 20 19.55 8.46 7.71
C ILE A 20 18.08 8.57 8.16
N GLU A 21 17.42 9.71 7.95
CA GLU A 21 15.97 9.89 8.19
C GLU A 21 15.13 8.97 7.30
N LYS A 22 15.54 8.73 6.04
CA LYS A 22 14.92 7.71 5.17
C LYS A 22 15.20 6.27 5.63
N ARG A 23 16.27 6.06 6.39
CA ARG A 23 16.69 4.77 6.98
C ARG A 23 16.31 4.62 8.44
N GLU A 24 15.41 5.47 8.97
CA GLU A 24 14.87 5.25 10.30
C GLU A 24 14.20 3.88 10.29
N ASN A 25 14.79 2.94 11.03
CA ASN A 25 14.43 1.54 11.01
C ASN A 25 12.93 1.42 11.29
N ALA A 26 12.15 1.19 10.23
CA ALA A 26 10.78 0.77 10.37
C ALA A 26 10.85 -0.56 11.11
N THR A 27 10.66 -0.51 12.43
CA THR A 27 10.46 -1.70 13.24
C THR A 27 9.19 -2.33 12.69
N VAL A 28 9.36 -3.28 11.76
CA VAL A 28 8.23 -3.97 11.16
C VAL A 28 7.70 -4.89 12.25
N SER A 29 6.72 -4.39 13.00
CA SER A 29 5.94 -5.20 13.92
C SER A 29 5.22 -6.24 13.09
N LEU A 30 5.77 -7.46 13.04
CA LEU A 30 5.11 -8.60 12.44
C LEU A 30 3.87 -8.91 13.27
N SER A 31 2.69 -8.52 12.77
CA SER A 31 1.42 -8.80 13.42
C SER A 31 1.19 -10.31 13.39
N VAL A 32 1.26 -10.96 14.54
CA VAL A 32 0.96 -12.39 14.66
C VAL A 32 -0.56 -12.60 14.63
N PRO A 33 -1.05 -13.70 14.04
CA PRO A 33 -2.46 -14.06 14.09
C PRO A 33 -2.94 -14.16 15.54
N ARG A 34 -4.11 -13.59 15.83
CA ARG A 34 -4.76 -13.81 17.13
C ARG A 34 -5.23 -15.26 17.25
N GLY A 35 -5.25 -15.77 18.47
CA GLY A 35 -5.79 -17.11 18.77
C GLY A 35 -7.27 -17.23 18.42
N LYS A 36 -7.73 -18.44 18.15
CA LYS A 36 -9.13 -18.74 17.90
C LYS A 36 -9.92 -18.71 19.21
N ILE A 37 -11.16 -18.24 19.16
CA ILE A 37 -12.08 -18.24 20.31
C ILE A 37 -13.15 -19.30 20.07
N PHE A 38 -13.39 -20.15 21.05
CA PHE A 38 -14.40 -21.22 20.98
C PHE A 38 -15.54 -20.95 21.97
N ASP A 39 -16.75 -21.40 21.62
CA ASP A 39 -17.88 -21.42 22.55
C ASP A 39 -17.77 -22.60 23.54
N ARG A 40 -18.77 -22.75 24.41
CA ARG A 40 -18.81 -23.81 25.42
C ARG A 40 -18.96 -25.21 24.83
N GLU A 41 -19.44 -25.33 23.60
CA GLU A 41 -19.63 -26.57 22.85
C GLU A 41 -18.41 -26.90 21.98
N GLY A 42 -17.40 -26.01 21.94
CA GLY A 42 -16.17 -26.17 21.19
C GLY A 42 -16.23 -25.67 19.75
N ASN A 43 -17.27 -24.92 19.36
CA ASN A 43 -17.35 -24.33 18.02
C ASN A 43 -16.53 -23.03 17.93
N PRO A 44 -15.75 -22.82 16.86
CA PRO A 44 -14.99 -21.58 16.68
C PRO A 44 -15.94 -20.40 16.41
N VAL A 45 -15.94 -19.42 17.30
CA VAL A 45 -16.72 -18.17 17.18
C VAL A 45 -15.91 -17.07 16.49
N VAL A 46 -14.59 -17.05 16.74
CA VAL A 46 -13.66 -16.10 16.10
C VAL A 46 -12.46 -16.86 15.57
N ASP A 47 -12.19 -16.71 14.27
CA ASP A 47 -11.03 -17.27 13.60
C ASP A 47 -10.31 -16.18 12.79
N ASN A 48 -9.02 -16.37 12.56
CA ASN A 48 -8.21 -15.49 11.72
C ASN A 48 -8.18 -16.04 10.29
N LYS A 49 -8.67 -15.26 9.32
CA LYS A 49 -8.49 -15.54 7.89
C LYS A 49 -7.40 -14.63 7.34
N SER A 50 -6.35 -15.24 6.77
CA SER A 50 -5.34 -14.49 6.02
C SER A 50 -5.96 -13.95 4.73
N LEU A 51 -6.21 -12.65 4.68
CA LEU A 51 -6.69 -11.97 3.49
C LEU A 51 -5.51 -11.41 2.71
N ARG A 52 -5.48 -11.67 1.40
CA ARG A 52 -4.53 -11.04 0.48
C ARG A 52 -5.11 -9.68 0.09
N THR A 53 -4.46 -8.61 0.52
CA THR A 53 -4.90 -7.24 0.24
C THR A 53 -3.99 -6.59 -0.79
N ILE A 54 -4.58 -6.04 -1.85
CA ILE A 54 -3.88 -5.22 -2.86
C ILE A 54 -4.27 -3.76 -2.61
N THR A 55 -3.30 -2.92 -2.26
CA THR A 55 -3.53 -1.49 -2.01
C THR A 55 -2.93 -0.66 -3.13
N TYR A 56 -3.74 0.18 -3.77
CA TYR A 56 -3.27 1.15 -4.77
C TYR A 56 -3.10 2.53 -4.13
N THR A 57 -1.87 3.05 -4.14
CA THR A 57 -1.56 4.41 -3.69
C THR A 57 -1.30 5.31 -4.89
N LYS A 58 -2.24 6.22 -5.17
CA LYS A 58 -2.08 7.21 -6.25
C LYS A 58 -0.99 8.21 -5.87
N MET A 59 0.09 8.26 -6.66
CA MET A 59 1.11 9.31 -6.52
C MET A 59 0.62 10.64 -7.09
N LYS A 60 1.11 11.76 -6.55
CA LYS A 60 0.81 13.10 -7.07
C LYS A 60 1.32 13.23 -8.51
N GLY A 61 0.45 13.68 -9.43
CA GLY A 61 0.80 13.92 -10.84
C GLY A 61 0.53 12.76 -11.80
N VAL A 62 0.06 11.60 -11.33
CA VAL A 62 -0.30 10.47 -12.20
C VAL A 62 -1.54 10.81 -13.03
N LYS A 63 -1.45 10.61 -14.35
CA LYS A 63 -2.55 10.83 -15.29
C LYS A 63 -3.59 9.72 -15.23
N SER A 64 -4.85 10.04 -15.49
CA SER A 64 -5.94 9.05 -15.50
C SER A 64 -5.69 7.90 -16.51
N GLU A 65 -5.03 8.18 -17.63
CA GLU A 65 -4.68 7.17 -18.64
C GLU A 65 -3.74 6.08 -18.09
N GLU A 66 -2.77 6.46 -17.25
CA GLU A 66 -1.83 5.51 -16.63
C GLU A 66 -2.52 4.64 -15.58
N ILE A 67 -3.48 5.23 -14.85
CA ILE A 67 -4.32 4.50 -13.89
C ILE A 67 -5.16 3.45 -14.64
N LEU A 68 -5.79 3.85 -15.74
CA LEU A 68 -6.60 2.94 -16.56
C LEU A 68 -5.74 1.80 -17.15
N LYS A 69 -4.54 2.11 -17.64
CA LYS A 69 -3.59 1.11 -18.14
C LYS A 69 -3.24 0.10 -17.03
N THR A 70 -2.91 0.59 -15.85
CA THR A 70 -2.60 -0.25 -14.69
C THR A 70 -3.80 -1.12 -14.30
N ALA A 71 -5.01 -0.53 -14.29
CA ALA A 71 -6.24 -1.25 -13.96
C ALA A 71 -6.52 -2.39 -14.96
N ARG A 72 -6.29 -2.19 -16.26
CA ARG A 72 -6.42 -3.25 -17.27
C ARG A 72 -5.43 -4.39 -17.04
N GLN A 73 -4.17 -4.07 -16.78
CA GLN A 73 -3.15 -5.09 -16.48
C GLN A 73 -3.49 -5.86 -15.20
N LEU A 74 -4.07 -5.21 -14.20
CA LEU A 74 -4.52 -5.87 -12.99
C LEU A 74 -5.72 -6.79 -13.26
N ALA A 75 -6.68 -6.36 -14.08
CA ALA A 75 -7.86 -7.15 -14.45
C ALA A 75 -7.52 -8.47 -15.15
N ASP A 76 -6.37 -8.56 -15.83
CA ASP A 76 -5.89 -9.81 -16.43
C ASP A 76 -5.33 -10.80 -15.38
N ILE A 77 -4.94 -10.31 -14.20
CA ILE A 77 -4.24 -11.08 -13.16
C ILE A 77 -5.17 -11.40 -11.98
N ILE A 78 -6.15 -10.54 -11.71
CA ILE A 78 -7.05 -10.66 -10.56
C ILE A 78 -8.49 -10.88 -11.01
N GLU A 79 -9.16 -11.85 -10.38
CA GLU A 79 -10.60 -12.04 -10.54
C GLU A 79 -11.34 -11.17 -9.51
N MET A 80 -12.25 -10.32 -9.99
CA MET A 80 -13.09 -9.49 -9.14
C MET A 80 -14.37 -10.26 -8.78
N PRO A 81 -14.68 -10.48 -7.49
CA PRO A 81 -15.89 -11.17 -7.10
C PRO A 81 -17.13 -10.37 -7.49
N GLN A 82 -18.20 -11.08 -7.84
CA GLN A 82 -19.44 -10.46 -8.34
C GLN A 82 -20.05 -9.46 -7.36
N GLU A 83 -19.91 -9.70 -6.06
CA GLU A 83 -20.37 -8.79 -5.00
C GLU A 83 -19.72 -7.40 -5.09
N ASP A 84 -18.47 -7.32 -5.52
CA ASP A 84 -17.78 -6.04 -5.69
C ASP A 84 -18.14 -5.36 -7.01
N ILE A 85 -18.38 -6.14 -8.08
CA ILE A 85 -18.89 -5.62 -9.36
C ILE A 85 -20.29 -5.01 -9.17
N ASN A 86 -21.13 -5.65 -8.36
CA ASN A 86 -22.49 -5.18 -8.07
C ASN A 86 -22.53 -3.86 -7.26
N LYS A 87 -21.41 -3.43 -6.68
CA LYS A 87 -21.31 -2.13 -5.98
C LYS A 87 -21.11 -0.96 -6.93
N LEU A 88 -20.82 -1.21 -8.22
CA LEU A 88 -20.65 -0.16 -9.22
C LEU A 88 -21.94 0.62 -9.41
N THR A 89 -21.85 1.94 -9.28
CA THR A 89 -23.00 2.82 -9.48
C THR A 89 -23.24 3.06 -10.97
N GLU A 90 -24.46 3.49 -11.31
CA GLU A 90 -24.81 3.84 -12.69
C GLU A 90 -23.97 5.03 -13.22
N THR A 91 -23.50 5.91 -12.32
CA THR A 91 -22.59 7.00 -12.67
C THR A 91 -21.21 6.46 -13.08
N ASP A 92 -20.67 5.49 -12.33
CA ASP A 92 -19.35 4.91 -12.63
C ASP A 92 -19.32 4.24 -14.02
N LYS A 93 -20.43 3.60 -14.41
CA LYS A 93 -20.57 2.97 -15.73
C LYS A 93 -20.61 4.00 -16.86
N LYS A 94 -21.23 5.16 -16.62
CA LYS A 94 -21.31 6.26 -17.59
C LYS A 94 -19.98 6.99 -17.72
N ASP A 95 -19.27 7.24 -16.61
CA ASP A 95 -17.97 7.92 -16.65
C ASP A 95 -16.89 7.06 -17.34
N PHE A 96 -17.09 5.75 -17.42
CA PHE A 96 -16.21 4.84 -18.14
C PHE A 96 -16.44 4.83 -19.66
N TRP A 97 -17.64 5.17 -20.15
CA TRP A 97 -18.06 5.05 -21.56
C TRP A 97 -18.26 6.40 -22.24
#